data_AF-A0A1H6V1S1-F1
#
_entry.id   AF-A0A1H6V1S1-F1
#
_cell.length_a   1.000
_cell.length_b   1.000
_cell.length_c   1.000
_cell.angle_alpha   90.00
_cell.angle_beta   90.00
_cell.angle_gamma   90.00
#
_symmetry.space_group_name_H-M   'P 1'
#
loop_
_entity.id
_entity.type
_entity.pdbx_description
1 polymer ?
#
loop_
_entity_poly.entity_id
_entity_poly.type
_entity_poly.pdbx_seq_one_letter_code
_entity_poly.pdbx_strand_id
1 'polypeptide(L)'
;MKKLLALPLVAAALIVAAPPAMAGPPSDAEGEWTYGVTGIDFRYAGNTTFAYGTEHSYFTGTFDGESDDEFVVICHEMRTGMFNNWVRGTIDFTGSVEGRDGTMTMKFVGKQTSTTCDPSDAIWNGTWTVVGDEGDLADLHGQGTWTGPSFDLDYAGRIHFD
;
A
#
# COMPACT_ATOMS: atom_id res chain seq x y z
N MET A 1 -51.93 19.08 39.85
CA MET A 1 -51.28 17.76 39.73
C MET A 1 -50.74 17.64 38.31
N LYS A 2 -49.56 17.00 38.17
CA LYS A 2 -48.89 16.50 36.96
C LYS A 2 -49.88 16.20 35.79
N LYS A 3 -49.56 16.43 34.51
CA LYS A 3 -48.51 15.74 33.75
C LYS A 3 -48.15 16.50 32.47
N LEU A 4 -46.85 16.61 32.23
CA LEU A 4 -46.22 16.84 30.93
C LEU A 4 -46.63 15.74 29.95
N LEU A 5 -46.98 16.09 28.72
CA LEU A 5 -46.97 15.20 27.55
C LEU A 5 -47.21 16.02 26.27
N ALA A 6 -46.18 16.75 25.86
CA ALA A 6 -46.11 17.36 24.54
C ALA A 6 -44.67 17.31 24.03
N LEU A 7 -44.08 16.11 24.00
CA LEU A 7 -42.76 15.89 23.41
C LEU A 7 -42.73 14.54 22.66
N PRO A 8 -43.28 14.48 21.43
CA PRO A 8 -42.75 13.48 20.50
C PRO A 8 -42.59 14.02 19.06
N LEU A 9 -42.46 15.33 18.85
CA LEU A 9 -42.31 15.89 17.50
C LEU A 9 -40.92 16.44 17.17
N VAL A 10 -40.05 16.65 18.17
CA VAL A 10 -38.71 17.25 17.94
C VAL A 10 -37.65 16.21 17.58
N ALA A 11 -37.88 14.92 17.91
CA ALA A 11 -36.90 13.85 17.65
C ALA A 11 -36.89 13.34 16.19
N ALA A 12 -37.91 13.64 15.39
CA ALA A 12 -38.00 13.17 14.00
C ALA A 12 -37.36 14.12 12.97
N ALA A 13 -36.94 15.33 13.38
CA ALA A 13 -36.44 16.37 12.47
C ALA A 13 -34.90 16.44 12.37
N LEU A 14 -34.16 15.62 13.12
CA LEU A 14 -32.69 15.66 13.16
C LEU A 14 -32.00 14.64 12.22
N ILE A 15 -32.75 13.93 11.37
CA ILE A 15 -32.19 12.94 10.42
C ILE A 15 -31.88 13.57 9.05
N VAL A 16 -32.13 14.87 8.86
CA VAL A 16 -31.95 15.53 7.55
C VAL A 16 -30.64 16.31 7.51
N ALA A 17 -29.82 15.98 6.51
CA ALA A 17 -28.73 16.76 5.93
C ALA A 17 -27.31 16.57 6.48
N ALA A 18 -26.84 15.33 6.64
CA ALA A 18 -25.48 15.08 6.16
C ALA A 18 -25.58 15.02 4.62
N PRO A 19 -24.92 15.91 3.85
CA PRO A 19 -24.81 15.70 2.41
C PRO A 19 -24.19 14.31 2.19
N PRO A 20 -24.62 13.55 1.17
CA PRO A 20 -23.89 12.34 0.81
C PRO A 20 -22.43 12.74 0.60
N ALA A 21 -21.51 12.11 1.34
CA ALA A 21 -20.09 12.14 1.02
C ALA A 21 -20.00 11.56 -0.40
N MET A 22 -19.79 12.47 -1.34
CA MET A 22 -19.70 12.14 -2.76
C MET A 22 -18.23 11.91 -2.99
N ALA A 23 -17.85 10.62 -3.03
CA ALA A 23 -16.53 10.23 -3.45
C ALA A 23 -16.11 10.99 -4.70
N GLY A 24 -14.93 11.59 -4.63
CA GLY A 24 -14.32 12.23 -5.79
C GLY A 24 -14.19 11.23 -6.94
N PRO A 25 -14.27 11.68 -8.21
CA PRO A 25 -13.96 10.79 -9.32
C PRO A 25 -12.52 10.29 -9.16
N PRO A 26 -12.22 9.01 -9.43
CA PRO A 26 -10.85 8.53 -9.25
C PRO A 26 -9.89 9.21 -10.21
N SER A 27 -8.77 9.71 -9.69
CA SER A 27 -7.64 10.25 -10.44
C SER A 27 -6.61 9.16 -10.73
N ASP A 28 -5.76 9.42 -11.73
CA ASP A 28 -4.63 8.54 -12.03
C ASP A 28 -3.50 8.80 -11.04
N ALA A 29 -2.83 7.74 -10.61
CA ALA A 29 -1.67 7.79 -9.75
C ALA A 29 -0.45 7.22 -10.48
N GLU A 30 0.68 7.91 -10.45
CA GLU A 30 1.93 7.45 -11.07
C GLU A 30 3.15 8.08 -10.41
N GLY A 31 4.29 7.39 -10.49
CA GLY A 31 5.56 7.88 -9.98
C GLY A 31 6.59 6.80 -9.75
N GLU A 32 7.63 7.14 -8.97
CA GLU A 32 8.75 6.26 -8.66
C GLU A 32 8.71 5.84 -7.19
N TRP A 33 9.10 4.61 -6.92
CA TRP A 33 9.30 4.01 -5.60
C TRP A 33 10.73 3.47 -5.55
N THR A 34 11.57 4.15 -4.79
CA THR A 34 12.96 3.73 -4.54
C THR A 34 13.09 3.26 -3.10
N TYR A 35 13.93 2.25 -2.85
CA TYR A 35 14.03 1.68 -1.50
C TYR A 35 15.42 1.12 -1.19
N GLY A 36 15.74 1.10 0.10
CA GLY A 36 16.95 0.50 0.64
C GLY A 36 16.64 -0.48 1.76
N VAL A 37 17.12 -1.73 1.64
CA VAL A 37 16.94 -2.76 2.68
C VAL A 37 17.74 -2.38 3.93
N THR A 38 17.04 -2.27 5.06
CA THR A 38 17.60 -1.90 6.37
C THR A 38 17.87 -3.11 7.26
N GLY A 39 17.17 -4.22 7.03
CA GLY A 39 17.34 -5.46 7.77
C GLY A 39 16.82 -6.67 7.01
N ILE A 40 17.45 -7.83 7.19
CA ILE A 40 17.03 -9.08 6.52
C ILE A 40 17.36 -10.31 7.37
N ASP A 41 16.40 -11.22 7.49
CA ASP A 41 16.51 -12.54 8.13
C ASP A 41 16.15 -13.63 7.12
N PHE A 42 16.99 -14.66 7.03
CA PHE A 42 16.80 -15.76 6.09
C PHE A 42 16.38 -17.04 6.80
N ARG A 43 15.35 -17.70 6.26
CA ARG A 43 14.89 -19.02 6.68
C ARG A 43 14.80 -19.96 5.50
N TYR A 44 15.10 -21.23 5.73
CA TYR A 44 15.21 -22.22 4.68
C TYR A 44 14.29 -23.41 4.97
N ALA A 45 13.56 -23.87 3.96
CA ALA A 45 12.74 -25.08 4.02
C ALA A 45 12.84 -25.84 2.69
N GLY A 46 13.68 -26.88 2.66
CA GLY A 46 13.94 -27.65 1.45
C GLY A 46 14.50 -26.76 0.33
N ASN A 47 13.82 -26.72 -0.80
CA ASN A 47 14.16 -25.92 -1.98
C ASN A 47 13.56 -24.50 -1.93
N THR A 48 13.10 -24.04 -0.76
CA THR A 48 12.51 -22.73 -0.56
C THR A 48 13.33 -21.90 0.42
N THR A 49 13.62 -20.66 0.04
CA THR A 49 14.21 -19.63 0.89
C THR A 49 13.16 -18.56 1.18
N PHE A 50 13.02 -18.18 2.45
CA PHE A 50 12.21 -17.07 2.90
C PHE A 50 13.15 -15.97 3.39
N ALA A 51 13.02 -14.77 2.83
CA ALA A 51 13.73 -13.59 3.31
C ALA A 51 12.69 -12.64 3.92
N TYR A 52 12.76 -12.43 5.23
CA TYR A 52 11.95 -11.45 5.94
C TYR A 52 12.79 -10.21 6.10
N GLY A 53 12.30 -9.05 5.69
CA GLY A 53 13.10 -7.85 5.72
C GLY A 53 12.31 -6.61 6.05
N THR A 54 13.07 -5.57 6.34
CA THR A 54 12.62 -4.19 6.47
C THR A 54 13.36 -3.34 5.46
N GLU A 55 12.72 -2.31 4.97
CA GLU A 55 13.31 -1.32 4.06
C GLU A 55 12.82 0.08 4.40
N HIS A 56 13.59 1.06 3.96
CA HIS A 56 13.19 2.46 3.98
C HIS A 56 13.07 2.93 2.54
N SER A 57 11.95 3.56 2.21
CA SER A 57 11.59 3.89 0.84
C SER A 57 11.32 5.39 0.66
N TYR A 58 11.53 5.86 -0.56
CA TYR A 58 11.17 7.20 -1.03
C TYR A 58 10.25 7.09 -2.23
N PHE A 59 9.16 7.84 -2.19
CA PHE A 59 8.17 7.94 -3.25
C PHE A 59 8.21 9.34 -3.87
N THR A 60 8.12 9.40 -5.19
CA THR A 60 7.92 10.64 -5.95
C THR A 60 6.72 10.49 -6.88
N GLY A 61 6.14 11.60 -7.33
CA GLY A 61 4.97 11.61 -8.23
C GLY A 61 3.67 11.91 -7.50
N THR A 62 2.64 11.08 -7.67
CA THR A 62 1.36 11.25 -6.98
C THR A 62 1.48 11.07 -5.47
N PHE A 63 2.29 10.11 -5.05
CA PHE A 63 2.75 9.95 -3.68
C PHE A 63 4.12 10.62 -3.56
N ASP A 64 4.25 11.61 -2.68
CA ASP A 64 5.50 12.33 -2.41
C ASP A 64 5.81 12.21 -0.91
N GLY A 65 6.82 11.42 -0.56
CA GLY A 65 7.13 11.14 0.83
C GLY A 65 8.05 9.95 1.04
N GLU A 66 8.06 9.44 2.27
CA GLU A 66 8.90 8.33 2.70
C GLU A 66 8.09 7.28 3.45
N SER A 67 8.67 6.08 3.58
CA SER A 67 8.04 5.00 4.35
C SER A 67 9.07 4.08 4.99
N ASP A 68 8.64 3.41 6.06
CA ASP A 68 9.30 2.24 6.60
C ASP A 68 8.43 1.02 6.29
N ASP A 69 9.01 0.02 5.64
CA ASP A 69 8.25 -1.08 5.07
C ASP A 69 8.70 -2.42 5.66
N GLU A 70 7.77 -3.36 5.76
CA GLU A 70 8.04 -4.75 6.10
C GLU A 70 7.68 -5.66 4.93
N PHE A 71 8.58 -6.58 4.56
CA PHE A 71 8.35 -7.48 3.45
C PHE A 71 8.76 -8.93 3.73
N VAL A 72 8.23 -9.83 2.92
CA VAL A 72 8.72 -11.20 2.80
C VAL A 72 8.88 -11.56 1.33
N VAL A 73 10.08 -12.01 0.96
CA VAL A 73 10.36 -12.68 -0.31
C VAL A 73 10.36 -14.19 -0.09
N ILE A 74 9.65 -14.90 -0.96
CA ILE A 74 9.61 -16.36 -1.01
C ILE A 74 10.26 -16.76 -2.33
N CYS A 75 11.45 -17.33 -2.27
CA CYS A 75 12.17 -17.88 -3.42
C CYS A 75 12.05 -19.40 -3.41
N HIS A 76 11.49 -19.99 -4.47
CA HIS A 76 11.33 -21.44 -4.60
C HIS A 76 12.08 -21.95 -5.83
N GLU A 77 13.07 -22.83 -5.61
CA GLU A 77 13.81 -23.49 -6.69
C GLU A 77 12.95 -24.59 -7.33
N MET A 78 12.43 -24.29 -8.51
CA MET A 78 11.60 -25.24 -9.28
C MET A 78 12.44 -26.38 -9.86
N ARG A 79 13.66 -26.06 -10.29
CA ARG A 79 14.73 -26.95 -10.74
C ARG A 79 16.04 -26.17 -10.72
N THR A 80 17.17 -26.86 -10.83
CA THR A 80 18.50 -26.23 -10.87
C THR A 80 18.54 -25.04 -11.83
N GLY A 81 18.80 -23.85 -11.28
CA GLY A 81 18.91 -22.59 -12.03
C GLY A 81 17.59 -21.95 -12.46
N MET A 82 16.44 -22.38 -11.92
CA MET A 82 15.13 -21.77 -12.19
C MET A 82 14.32 -21.64 -10.91
N PHE A 83 14.02 -20.38 -10.56
CA PHE A 83 13.36 -20.02 -9.31
C PHE A 83 12.08 -19.23 -9.61
N ASN A 84 11.04 -19.49 -8.83
CA ASN A 84 9.90 -18.61 -8.73
C ASN A 84 10.04 -17.78 -7.46
N ASN A 85 9.96 -16.46 -7.61
CA ASN A 85 9.99 -15.55 -6.47
C ASN A 85 8.64 -14.86 -6.34
N TRP A 86 8.17 -14.76 -5.12
CA TRP A 86 7.04 -13.93 -4.74
C TRP A 86 7.48 -12.97 -3.66
N VAL A 87 6.95 -11.76 -3.70
CA VAL A 87 7.13 -10.78 -2.63
C VAL A 87 5.76 -10.30 -2.17
N ARG A 88 5.66 -10.00 -0.88
CA ARG A 88 4.55 -9.23 -0.34
C ARG A 88 5.03 -8.41 0.84
N GLY A 89 4.39 -7.28 1.08
CA GLY A 89 4.75 -6.43 2.20
C GLY A 89 3.67 -5.42 2.57
N THR A 90 4.04 -4.63 3.57
CA THR A 90 3.29 -3.49 4.09
C THR A 90 4.18 -2.28 3.97
N ILE A 91 3.64 -1.19 3.46
CA ILE A 91 4.30 0.11 3.37
C ILE A 91 3.60 1.03 4.37
N ASP A 92 4.32 1.57 5.34
CA ASP A 92 3.81 2.57 6.28
C ASP A 92 4.35 3.96 5.89
N PHE A 93 3.57 4.65 5.07
CA PHE A 93 3.94 5.89 4.39
C PHE A 93 3.59 7.13 5.20
N THR A 94 4.47 8.13 5.15
CA THR A 94 4.23 9.50 5.60
C THR A 94 4.61 10.47 4.49
N GLY A 95 3.70 11.38 4.14
CA GLY A 95 3.95 12.35 3.09
C GLY A 95 2.70 13.02 2.57
N SER A 96 2.75 13.44 1.31
CA SER A 96 1.68 14.14 0.62
C SER A 96 1.10 13.32 -0.53
N VAL A 97 -0.22 13.36 -0.69
CA VAL A 97 -0.94 12.80 -1.85
C VAL A 97 -1.85 13.88 -2.42
N GLU A 98 -1.60 14.25 -3.68
CA GLU A 98 -2.30 15.38 -4.33
C GLU A 98 -2.32 16.69 -3.48
N GLY A 99 -1.25 16.92 -2.72
CA GLY A 99 -1.09 18.10 -1.85
C GLY A 99 -1.79 18.01 -0.49
N ARG A 100 -2.26 16.83 -0.07
CA ARG A 100 -2.80 16.56 1.27
C ARG A 100 -1.79 15.77 2.07
N ASP A 101 -1.47 16.23 3.27
CA ASP A 101 -0.44 15.62 4.11
C ASP A 101 -1.04 14.63 5.12
N GLY A 102 -0.39 13.48 5.29
CA GLY A 102 -0.82 12.51 6.29
C GLY A 102 -0.02 11.22 6.23
N THR A 103 -0.62 10.17 6.75
CA THR A 103 -0.04 8.82 6.75
C THR A 103 -0.99 7.84 6.09
N MET A 104 -0.45 6.83 5.40
CA MET A 104 -1.24 5.72 4.87
C MET A 104 -0.48 4.40 4.97
N THR A 105 -1.24 3.32 5.08
CA THR A 105 -0.70 1.96 4.96
C THR A 105 -1.10 1.38 3.61
N MET A 106 -0.12 0.88 2.86
CA MET A 106 -0.35 0.14 1.62
C MET A 106 0.07 -1.33 1.77
N LYS A 107 -0.60 -2.23 1.05
CA LYS A 107 -0.13 -3.60 0.83
C LYS A 107 0.37 -3.72 -0.59
N PHE A 108 1.51 -4.39 -0.75
CA PHE A 108 2.01 -4.76 -2.07
C PHE A 108 2.22 -6.26 -2.18
N VAL A 109 2.06 -6.78 -3.39
CA VAL A 109 2.37 -8.16 -3.76
C VAL A 109 3.02 -8.17 -5.14
N GLY A 110 4.01 -9.02 -5.36
CA GLY A 110 4.72 -9.12 -6.62
C GLY A 110 5.25 -10.52 -6.89
N LYS A 111 5.68 -10.75 -8.12
CA LYS A 111 6.25 -12.03 -8.56
C LYS A 111 7.25 -11.87 -9.69
N GLN A 112 8.18 -12.81 -9.80
CA GLN A 112 9.05 -12.97 -10.96
C GLN A 112 9.54 -14.42 -11.10
N THR A 113 10.14 -14.73 -12.25
CA THR A 113 10.98 -15.92 -12.44
C THR A 113 12.42 -15.47 -12.58
N SER A 114 13.34 -16.12 -11.87
CA SER A 114 14.77 -15.79 -11.89
C SER A 114 15.65 -17.04 -12.00
N THR A 115 16.95 -16.83 -12.15
CA THR A 115 17.99 -17.88 -12.12
C THR A 115 18.71 -17.96 -10.77
N THR A 116 18.35 -17.11 -9.81
CA THR A 116 18.94 -17.00 -8.48
C THR A 116 17.91 -16.54 -7.45
N CYS A 117 18.09 -16.90 -6.18
CA CYS A 117 17.32 -16.32 -5.07
C CYS A 117 17.81 -14.92 -4.65
N ASP A 118 18.89 -14.43 -5.26
CA ASP A 118 19.36 -13.07 -5.04
C ASP A 118 18.38 -12.06 -5.66
N PRO A 119 17.74 -11.19 -4.85
CA PRO A 119 16.81 -10.21 -5.39
C PRO A 119 17.53 -9.04 -6.08
N SER A 120 18.84 -8.84 -5.92
CA SER A 120 19.52 -7.63 -6.40
C SER A 120 19.41 -7.39 -7.91
N ASP A 121 19.41 -8.46 -8.72
CA ASP A 121 19.27 -8.40 -10.18
C ASP A 121 17.83 -8.67 -10.67
N ALA A 122 16.87 -8.73 -9.74
CA ALA A 122 15.48 -9.02 -10.06
C ALA A 122 14.82 -7.89 -10.85
N ILE A 123 13.97 -8.26 -11.80
CA ILE A 123 12.97 -7.35 -12.38
C ILE A 123 11.61 -7.78 -11.85
N TRP A 124 11.06 -6.99 -10.95
CA TRP A 124 9.80 -7.28 -10.30
C TRP A 124 8.64 -6.63 -11.04
N ASN A 125 7.47 -7.22 -10.84
CA ASN A 125 6.19 -6.62 -11.16
C ASN A 125 5.17 -7.08 -10.12
N GLY A 126 4.18 -6.25 -9.87
CA GLY A 126 3.19 -6.52 -8.84
C GLY A 126 2.04 -5.53 -8.82
N THR A 127 1.28 -5.61 -7.73
CA THR A 127 0.14 -4.73 -7.43
C THR A 127 0.29 -4.13 -6.04
N TRP A 128 -0.34 -2.97 -5.84
CA TRP A 128 -0.44 -2.29 -4.56
C TRP A 128 -1.90 -1.91 -4.26
N THR A 129 -2.23 -1.72 -2.98
CA THR A 129 -3.56 -1.29 -2.50
C THR A 129 -3.43 -0.51 -1.20
N VAL A 130 -4.09 0.64 -1.09
CA VAL A 130 -4.23 1.41 0.17
C VAL A 130 -5.22 0.68 1.07
N VAL A 131 -4.85 0.47 2.34
CA VAL A 131 -5.65 -0.29 3.31
C VAL A 131 -5.89 0.44 4.63
N GLY A 132 -5.29 1.61 4.82
CA GLY A 132 -5.50 2.47 5.97
C GLY A 132 -4.89 3.84 5.74
N ASP A 133 -5.42 4.84 6.43
CA ASP A 133 -5.16 6.25 6.19
C ASP A 133 -5.46 7.08 7.44
N GLU A 134 -4.67 8.12 7.68
CA GLU A 134 -4.85 9.08 8.78
C GLU A 134 -4.43 10.50 8.35
N GLY A 135 -4.82 11.51 9.13
CA GLY A 135 -4.54 12.91 8.82
C GLY A 135 -5.40 13.45 7.68
N ASP A 136 -4.83 14.29 6.80
CA ASP A 136 -5.57 14.80 5.63
C ASP A 136 -5.66 13.76 4.50
N LEU A 137 -5.03 12.59 4.70
CA LEU A 137 -5.21 11.41 3.86
C LEU A 137 -6.42 10.58 4.25
N ALA A 138 -7.16 10.96 5.31
CA ALA A 138 -8.39 10.28 5.70
C ALA A 138 -9.32 10.05 4.50
N ASP A 139 -9.88 8.84 4.43
CA ASP A 139 -10.77 8.34 3.37
C ASP A 139 -10.07 8.17 2.00
N LEU A 140 -8.73 8.09 1.96
CA LEU A 140 -7.98 7.76 0.75
C LEU A 140 -8.16 6.28 0.38
N HIS A 141 -8.52 6.05 -0.87
CA HIS A 141 -8.59 4.73 -1.47
C HIS A 141 -7.72 4.68 -2.72
N GLY A 142 -7.03 3.57 -2.92
CA GLY A 142 -6.12 3.44 -4.06
C GLY A 142 -5.72 2.01 -4.36
N GLN A 143 -5.48 1.73 -5.63
CA GLN A 143 -4.85 0.49 -6.06
C GLN A 143 -4.17 0.65 -7.42
N GLY A 144 -3.21 -0.21 -7.70
CA GLY A 144 -2.48 -0.15 -8.95
C GLY A 144 -1.46 -1.27 -9.13
N THR A 145 -0.51 -1.00 -10.02
CA THR A 145 0.61 -1.86 -10.38
C THR A 145 1.92 -1.18 -10.09
N TRP A 146 2.97 -1.98 -9.96
CA TRP A 146 4.35 -1.51 -9.90
C TRP A 146 5.25 -2.47 -10.69
N THR A 147 6.36 -1.97 -11.23
CA THR A 147 7.33 -2.75 -12.00
C THR A 147 8.69 -2.07 -12.01
N GLY A 148 9.76 -2.84 -12.09
CA GLY A 148 11.11 -2.29 -12.20
C GLY A 148 12.19 -3.22 -11.67
N PRO A 149 13.48 -2.85 -11.84
CA PRO A 149 14.56 -3.52 -11.13
C PRO A 149 14.40 -3.40 -9.61
N SER A 150 15.07 -4.25 -8.85
CA SER A 150 15.18 -4.03 -7.41
C SER A 150 15.74 -2.64 -7.11
N PHE A 151 15.28 -2.06 -6.00
CA PHE A 151 15.62 -0.72 -5.48
C PHE A 151 15.06 0.48 -6.26
N ASP A 152 14.52 0.27 -7.46
CA ASP A 152 14.03 1.35 -8.33
C ASP A 152 12.83 0.86 -9.15
N LEU A 153 11.63 1.27 -8.75
CA LEU A 153 10.36 0.79 -9.27
C LEU A 153 9.51 1.95 -9.79
N ASP A 154 8.87 1.75 -10.93
CA ASP A 154 7.77 2.60 -11.38
C ASP A 154 6.45 2.07 -10.80
N TYR A 155 5.59 2.95 -10.32
CA TYR A 155 4.21 2.62 -9.97
C TYR A 155 3.20 3.40 -10.82
N ALA A 156 2.04 2.78 -11.02
CA ALA A 156 0.88 3.38 -11.67
C ALA A 156 -0.41 2.83 -11.07
N GLY A 157 -1.51 3.56 -11.10
CA GLY A 157 -2.78 3.12 -10.56
C GLY A 157 -3.84 4.20 -10.56
N ARG A 158 -4.83 4.06 -9.67
CA ARG A 158 -5.88 5.05 -9.47
C ARG A 158 -6.16 5.25 -7.99
N ILE A 159 -6.46 6.49 -7.62
CA ILE A 159 -6.83 6.87 -6.25
C ILE A 159 -8.13 7.70 -6.23
N HIS A 160 -8.79 7.77 -5.09
CA HIS A 160 -9.87 8.71 -4.81
C HIS A 160 -10.00 8.95 -3.31
N PHE A 161 -10.69 10.03 -2.95
CA PHE A 161 -11.12 10.33 -1.59
C PHE A 161 -12.64 10.26 -1.52
N ASP A 162 -13.19 9.72 -0.44
CA ASP A 162 -14.64 9.66 -0.19
C ASP A 162 -15.26 10.95 0.39
#